data_AF-A0A2E9J7M8-F1
#
_entry.id   AF-A0A2E9J7M8-F1
#
_cell.length_a   1.000
_cell.length_b   1.000
_cell.length_c   1.000
_cell.angle_alpha   90.00
_cell.angle_beta   90.00
_cell.angle_gamma   90.00
#
_symmetry.space_group_name_H-M   'P 1'
#
loop_
_entity.id
_entity.type
_entity.pdbx_description
1 polymer ?
#
loop_
_entity_poly.entity_id
_entity_poly.type
_entity_poly.pdbx_seq_one_letter_code
_entity_poly.pdbx_strand_id
1 'polypeptide(L)'
;MKKPSMRPHHAIIGLGVLIALFTALSGVAASVFKFHDDSPVTREVFENIPGSIKFAFYLVIPLVLIYGSVLFANRVKNWERGTPDNRSTNKKNAKARFSDFRAGVYMKTLLRDPAAGVMHSLMYFPFLILLAVTTTLEINHQLPESIKFLHGDVYRAYTAVGDIAGTLFLIGVVWALIRRYGPKRFRPYRIRIKSKPEHAVVLLIFLSIGVTGFGAEAFRIALVESSARSAETWSIIGYPLAKIVDSSDSLTNNVHGWHQFWWIAHVISFIAFLALLPITMLRHMFTSPLNMYLKDRERPKGAMKPLPNLMETELETFGASVIEDFTWKQLLDTDSCTMCGRCTSVCPAHATGKPLDPREIILKTGEV
;
A
#
# COMPACT_ATOMS: atom_id res chain seq x y z
N MET A 1 6.95 38.94 14.07
CA MET A 1 5.79 38.03 13.90
C MET A 1 6.29 36.75 13.23
N LYS A 2 6.23 35.58 13.89
CA LYS A 2 6.52 34.30 13.23
C LYS A 2 5.43 34.05 12.19
N LYS A 3 5.79 33.82 10.92
CA LYS A 3 4.84 33.39 9.89
C LYS A 3 4.03 32.21 10.44
N PRO A 4 2.70 32.13 10.22
CA PRO A 4 1.95 30.94 10.57
C PRO A 4 2.57 29.76 9.81
N SER A 5 3.25 28.87 10.53
CA SER A 5 3.78 27.66 9.91
C SER A 5 2.61 26.74 9.62
N MET A 6 2.50 26.25 8.38
CA MET A 6 1.50 25.25 8.03
C MET A 6 1.58 24.08 9.00
N ARG A 7 0.45 23.70 9.60
CA ARG A 7 0.39 22.51 10.47
C ARG A 7 0.59 21.25 9.62
N PRO A 8 1.36 20.25 10.09
CA PRO A 8 1.58 18.99 9.38
C PRO A 8 0.31 18.35 8.79
N HIS A 9 -0.81 18.30 9.52
CA HIS A 9 -2.03 17.69 9.00
C HIS A 9 -2.64 18.46 7.80
N HIS A 10 -2.51 19.79 7.76
CA HIS A 10 -2.94 20.59 6.60
C HIS A 10 -2.07 20.29 5.36
N ALA A 11 -0.77 20.02 5.56
CA ALA A 11 0.11 19.65 4.46
C ALA A 11 -0.29 18.31 3.81
N ILE A 12 -0.75 17.34 4.62
CA ILE A 12 -1.28 16.07 4.11
C ILE A 12 -2.54 16.28 3.27
N ILE A 13 -3.49 17.09 3.75
CA ILE A 13 -4.71 17.41 2.99
C ILE A 13 -4.35 18.12 1.69
N GLY A 14 -3.46 19.12 1.74
CA GLY A 14 -3.00 19.85 0.56
C GLY A 14 -2.36 18.95 -0.49
N LEU A 15 -1.49 18.02 -0.06
CA LEU A 15 -0.91 17.00 -0.96
C LEU A 15 -1.99 16.12 -1.59
N GLY A 16 -2.95 15.66 -0.78
CA GLY A 16 -4.07 14.84 -1.25
C GLY A 16 -4.93 15.54 -2.31
N VAL A 17 -5.28 16.81 -2.07
CA VAL A 17 -6.02 17.65 -3.01
C VAL A 17 -5.22 17.87 -4.29
N LEU A 18 -3.91 18.11 -4.19
CA LEU A 18 -3.05 18.28 -5.36
C LEU A 18 -3.02 17.03 -6.23
N ILE A 19 -2.85 15.84 -5.63
CA ILE A 19 -2.86 14.57 -6.36
C ILE A 19 -4.24 14.32 -6.97
N ALA A 20 -5.33 14.59 -6.23
CA ALA A 20 -6.69 14.41 -6.73
C ALA A 20 -7.01 15.33 -7.92
N LEU A 21 -6.60 16.60 -7.84
CA LEU A 21 -6.75 17.55 -8.95
C LEU A 21 -5.94 17.10 -10.17
N PHE A 22 -4.70 16.63 -9.97
CA PHE A 22 -3.89 16.08 -11.05
C PHE A 22 -4.61 14.92 -11.74
N THR A 23 -5.10 13.94 -10.98
CA THR A 23 -5.84 12.78 -11.52
C THR A 23 -7.13 13.18 -12.26
N ALA A 24 -7.89 14.14 -11.72
CA ALA A 24 -9.11 14.63 -12.37
C ALA A 24 -8.80 15.34 -13.69
N LEU A 25 -7.79 16.23 -13.68
CA LEU A 25 -7.34 16.94 -14.88
C LEU A 25 -6.80 15.98 -15.95
N SER A 26 -6.12 14.91 -15.54
CA SER A 26 -5.61 13.88 -16.45
C SER A 26 -6.77 13.15 -17.16
N GLY A 27 -7.86 12.83 -16.46
CA GLY A 27 -9.07 12.25 -17.05
C GLY A 27 -9.78 13.18 -18.02
N VAL A 28 -9.85 14.48 -17.70
CA VAL A 28 -10.38 15.50 -18.61
C VAL A 28 -9.51 15.59 -19.86
N ALA A 29 -8.18 15.65 -19.70
CA ALA A 29 -7.24 15.69 -20.81
C ALA A 29 -7.40 14.49 -21.74
N ALA A 30 -7.47 13.27 -21.19
CA ALA A 30 -7.70 12.05 -21.98
C ALA A 30 -9.01 12.11 -22.78
N SER A 31 -10.08 12.65 -22.19
CA SER A 31 -11.39 12.78 -22.84
C SER A 31 -11.45 13.85 -23.93
N VAL A 32 -10.65 14.92 -23.78
CA VAL A 32 -10.57 16.04 -24.73
C VAL A 32 -9.65 15.70 -25.90
N PHE A 33 -8.45 15.21 -25.63
CA PHE A 33 -7.41 15.00 -26.64
C PHE A 33 -7.58 13.71 -27.44
N LYS A 34 -8.10 12.64 -26.81
CA LYS A 34 -8.36 11.35 -27.46
C LYS A 34 -7.19 10.86 -28.32
N PHE A 35 -5.97 10.91 -27.78
CA PHE A 35 -4.80 10.44 -28.50
C PHE A 35 -4.80 8.92 -28.62
N HIS A 36 -4.82 8.42 -29.85
CA HIS A 36 -4.77 7.01 -30.19
C HIS A 36 -3.35 6.58 -30.59
N ASP A 37 -3.09 5.27 -30.51
CA ASP A 37 -1.85 4.65 -30.97
C ASP A 37 -2.22 3.65 -32.06
N ASP A 38 -1.86 3.95 -33.30
CA ASP A 38 -2.20 3.12 -34.46
C ASP A 38 -1.11 2.07 -34.74
N SER A 39 -0.18 1.87 -33.80
CA SER A 39 0.87 0.85 -33.92
C SER A 39 0.28 -0.56 -34.03
N PRO A 40 0.80 -1.44 -34.92
CA PRO A 40 0.27 -2.80 -35.10
C PRO A 40 0.31 -3.68 -33.84
N VAL A 41 1.21 -3.36 -32.90
CA VAL A 41 1.40 -4.09 -31.65
C VAL A 41 1.32 -3.08 -30.52
N THR A 42 0.13 -2.88 -29.98
CA THR A 42 -0.15 -2.01 -28.82
C THR A 42 -1.42 -2.52 -28.15
N ARG A 43 -1.84 -1.88 -27.06
CA ARG A 43 -3.16 -2.14 -26.47
C ARG A 43 -3.96 -0.86 -26.31
N GLU A 44 -5.26 -0.97 -26.52
CA GLU A 44 -6.20 0.06 -26.09
C GLU A 44 -6.43 -0.01 -24.58
N VAL A 45 -6.40 1.14 -23.92
CA VAL A 45 -6.42 1.24 -22.45
C VAL A 45 -7.81 0.96 -21.86
N PHE A 46 -8.85 1.42 -22.55
CA PHE A 46 -10.24 1.31 -22.11
C PHE A 46 -11.12 0.63 -23.17
N GLU A 47 -10.54 -0.34 -23.87
CA GLU A 47 -11.24 -1.19 -24.84
C GLU A 47 -12.49 -1.80 -24.19
N ASN A 48 -13.62 -1.78 -24.90
CA ASN A 48 -14.87 -2.38 -24.42
C ASN A 48 -15.39 -1.84 -23.05
N ILE A 49 -14.89 -0.69 -22.57
CA ILE A 49 -15.39 -0.03 -21.35
C ILE A 49 -16.34 1.13 -21.74
N PRO A 50 -17.60 1.14 -21.25
CA PRO A 50 -18.54 2.23 -21.49
C PRO A 50 -18.03 3.60 -21.03
N GLY A 51 -18.34 4.66 -21.79
CA GLY A 51 -17.93 6.03 -21.46
C GLY A 51 -18.41 6.51 -20.08
N SER A 52 -19.61 6.09 -19.65
CA SER A 52 -20.14 6.38 -18.32
C SER A 52 -19.28 5.79 -17.19
N ILE A 53 -18.72 4.61 -17.41
CA ILE A 53 -17.82 3.93 -16.46
C ILE A 53 -16.45 4.62 -16.43
N LYS A 54 -15.90 5.03 -17.59
CA LYS A 54 -14.66 5.83 -17.65
C LYS A 54 -14.82 7.15 -16.88
N PHE A 55 -15.95 7.84 -17.10
CA PHE A 55 -16.27 9.07 -16.37
C PHE A 55 -16.37 8.83 -14.86
N ALA A 56 -17.09 7.78 -14.44
CA ALA A 56 -17.19 7.42 -13.03
C ALA A 56 -15.81 7.11 -12.41
N PHE A 57 -14.92 6.42 -13.13
CA PHE A 57 -13.55 6.15 -12.68
C PHE A 57 -12.77 7.45 -12.40
N TYR A 58 -12.73 8.37 -13.37
CA TYR A 58 -12.01 9.64 -13.23
C TYR A 58 -12.67 10.61 -12.23
N LEU A 59 -13.93 10.40 -11.85
CA LEU A 59 -14.60 11.15 -10.78
C LEU A 59 -14.34 10.55 -9.39
N VAL A 60 -14.49 9.23 -9.24
CA VAL A 60 -14.46 8.56 -7.93
C VAL A 60 -13.04 8.48 -7.37
N ILE A 61 -12.03 8.22 -8.20
CA ILE A 61 -10.63 8.09 -7.72
C ILE A 61 -10.14 9.37 -7.01
N PRO A 62 -10.26 10.59 -7.61
CA PRO A 62 -9.94 11.83 -6.91
C PRO A 62 -10.66 12.01 -5.57
N LEU A 63 -11.96 11.69 -5.50
CA LEU A 63 -12.74 11.83 -4.27
C LEU A 63 -12.22 10.90 -3.18
N VAL A 64 -11.89 9.65 -3.52
CA VAL A 64 -11.32 8.68 -2.57
C VAL A 64 -9.92 9.11 -2.12
N LEU A 65 -9.11 9.71 -2.99
CA LEU A 65 -7.80 10.26 -2.63
C LEU A 65 -7.92 11.44 -1.64
N ILE A 66 -8.87 12.35 -1.84
CA ILE A 66 -9.15 13.44 -0.90
C ILE A 66 -9.63 12.86 0.43
N TYR A 67 -10.62 11.97 0.40
CA TYR A 67 -11.16 11.31 1.59
C TYR A 67 -10.05 10.60 2.38
N GLY A 68 -9.22 9.81 1.71
CA GLY A 68 -8.13 9.09 2.36
C GLY A 68 -7.07 10.03 2.95
N SER A 69 -6.81 11.16 2.29
CA SER A 69 -5.88 12.18 2.79
C SER A 69 -6.42 12.89 4.03
N VAL A 70 -7.72 13.18 4.09
CA VAL A 70 -8.38 13.72 5.29
C VAL A 70 -8.29 12.72 6.45
N LEU A 71 -8.57 11.44 6.20
CA LEU A 71 -8.45 10.41 7.23
C LEU A 71 -7.02 10.22 7.73
N PHE A 72 -6.03 10.24 6.84
CA PHE A 72 -4.63 10.19 7.23
C PHE A 72 -4.22 11.46 8.00
N ALA A 73 -4.70 12.63 7.59
CA ALA A 73 -4.49 13.89 8.30
C ALA A 73 -5.04 13.87 9.74
N ASN A 74 -6.17 13.17 9.97
CA ASN A 74 -6.68 12.96 11.33
C ASN A 74 -5.70 12.14 12.19
N ARG A 75 -4.98 11.16 11.63
CA ARG A 75 -3.89 10.47 12.36
C ARG A 75 -2.72 11.40 12.64
N VAL A 76 -2.33 12.24 11.68
CA VAL A 76 -1.29 13.26 11.91
C VAL A 76 -1.69 14.24 13.01
N LYS A 77 -2.96 14.65 13.05
CA LYS A 77 -3.50 15.49 14.12
C LYS A 77 -3.38 14.83 15.50
N ASN A 78 -3.52 13.51 15.59
CA ASN A 78 -3.25 12.80 16.84
C ASN A 78 -1.77 12.89 17.22
N TRP A 79 -0.84 12.81 16.27
CA TRP A 79 0.60 12.97 16.57
C TRP A 79 0.92 14.38 17.06
N GLU A 80 0.23 15.40 16.56
CA GLU A 80 0.41 16.80 16.96
C GLU A 80 -0.04 17.11 18.40
N ARG A 81 -0.74 16.19 19.08
CA ARG A 81 -1.10 16.31 20.51
C ARG A 81 0.11 16.11 21.42
N GLY A 82 1.13 15.40 20.93
CA GLY A 82 2.27 15.04 21.74
C GLY A 82 3.24 16.19 22.01
N THR A 83 3.99 16.09 23.09
CA THR A 83 5.05 17.04 23.43
C THR A 83 6.11 17.18 22.32
N PRO A 84 6.79 18.34 22.23
CA PRO A 84 7.84 18.55 21.25
C PRO A 84 9.00 17.54 21.38
N ASP A 85 9.46 17.03 20.24
CA ASP A 85 10.65 16.18 20.12
C ASP A 85 11.40 16.57 18.85
N ASN A 86 12.63 17.07 18.97
CA ASN A 86 13.34 17.61 17.83
C ASN A 86 13.86 16.50 16.93
N ARG A 87 13.11 16.21 15.87
CA ARG A 87 13.53 15.31 14.78
C ARG A 87 13.89 16.07 13.51
N SER A 88 14.44 17.28 13.60
CA SER A 88 14.91 17.99 12.41
C SER A 88 16.01 17.22 11.66
N THR A 89 15.95 17.25 10.33
CA THR A 89 17.00 16.70 9.47
C THR A 89 18.07 17.76 9.26
N ASN A 90 19.33 17.41 9.49
CA ASN A 90 20.47 18.28 9.32
C ASN A 90 21.63 17.54 8.61
N LYS A 91 22.68 18.27 8.24
CA LYS A 91 23.83 17.69 7.51
C LYS A 91 24.50 16.52 8.24
N LYS A 92 24.45 16.47 9.58
CA LYS A 92 25.07 15.42 10.39
C LYS A 92 24.27 14.12 10.39
N ASN A 93 22.93 14.20 10.42
CA ASN A 93 22.07 13.01 10.53
C ASN A 93 21.45 12.55 9.20
N ALA A 94 21.40 13.40 8.17
CA ALA A 94 20.70 13.11 6.91
C ALA A 94 21.12 11.79 6.26
N LYS A 95 22.44 11.52 6.16
CA LYS A 95 22.96 10.27 5.56
C LYS A 95 22.51 9.04 6.35
N ALA A 96 22.59 9.08 7.67
CA ALA A 96 22.19 7.97 8.53
C ALA A 96 20.67 7.72 8.43
N ARG A 97 19.86 8.79 8.46
CA ARG A 97 18.41 8.70 8.34
C ARG A 97 17.96 8.16 6.99
N PHE A 98 18.56 8.61 5.89
CA PHE A 98 18.24 8.08 4.57
C PHE A 98 18.64 6.59 4.44
N SER A 99 19.76 6.19 5.05
CA SER A 99 20.14 4.79 5.15
C SER A 99 19.13 3.96 5.95
N ASP A 100 18.64 4.48 7.09
CA ASP A 100 17.61 3.81 7.89
C ASP A 100 16.25 3.76 7.14
N PHE A 101 15.86 4.82 6.44
CA PHE A 101 14.68 4.84 5.57
C PHE A 101 14.79 3.77 4.48
N ARG A 102 15.92 3.72 3.76
CA ARG A 102 16.20 2.68 2.77
C ARG A 102 16.13 1.29 3.41
N ALA A 103 16.66 1.10 4.62
CA ALA A 103 16.54 -0.18 5.31
C ALA A 103 15.07 -0.57 5.60
N GLY A 104 14.19 0.41 5.82
CA GLY A 104 12.75 0.22 5.95
C GLY A 104 12.05 -0.14 4.64
N VAL A 105 12.30 0.64 3.58
CA VAL A 105 11.75 0.40 2.22
C VAL A 105 12.15 -0.99 1.70
N TYR A 106 13.40 -1.42 1.94
CA TYR A 106 13.88 -2.74 1.57
C TYR A 106 13.59 -3.83 2.61
N MET A 107 12.78 -3.53 3.65
CA MET A 107 12.36 -4.48 4.68
C MET A 107 13.52 -5.26 5.35
N LYS A 108 14.73 -4.67 5.44
CA LYS A 108 15.93 -5.34 5.96
C LYS A 108 15.74 -5.91 7.37
N THR A 109 14.97 -5.22 8.20
CA THR A 109 14.68 -5.65 9.57
C THR A 109 13.67 -6.79 9.62
N LEU A 110 12.75 -6.86 8.66
CA LEU A 110 11.74 -7.92 8.55
C LEU A 110 12.35 -9.21 8.00
N LEU A 111 13.33 -9.11 7.08
CA LEU A 111 14.07 -10.24 6.52
C LEU A 111 14.83 -11.08 7.57
N ARG A 112 14.98 -10.56 8.80
CA ARG A 112 15.49 -11.35 9.94
C ARG A 112 14.56 -12.49 10.36
N ASP A 113 13.28 -12.46 9.96
CA ASP A 113 12.35 -13.59 9.97
C ASP A 113 12.10 -14.00 8.51
N PRO A 114 12.86 -14.97 7.95
CA PRO A 114 12.86 -15.25 6.51
C PRO A 114 11.47 -15.56 5.96
N ALA A 115 10.66 -16.33 6.69
CA ALA A 115 9.32 -16.69 6.26
C ALA A 115 8.41 -15.45 6.14
N ALA A 116 8.48 -14.52 7.10
CA ALA A 116 7.72 -13.27 7.01
C ALA A 116 8.31 -12.32 5.97
N GLY A 117 9.64 -12.23 5.88
CA GLY A 117 10.35 -11.30 5.01
C GLY A 117 10.22 -11.63 3.53
N VAL A 118 10.40 -12.89 3.13
CA VAL A 118 10.21 -13.31 1.73
C VAL A 118 8.76 -13.14 1.32
N MET A 119 7.82 -13.58 2.15
CA MET A 119 6.38 -13.39 1.90
C MET A 119 6.00 -11.92 1.70
N HIS A 120 6.45 -11.00 2.57
CA HIS A 120 6.19 -9.57 2.35
C HIS A 120 6.93 -9.03 1.12
N SER A 121 8.11 -9.54 0.79
CA SER A 121 8.83 -9.12 -0.43
C SER A 121 8.06 -9.50 -1.69
N LEU A 122 7.47 -10.71 -1.72
CA LEU A 122 6.58 -11.18 -2.79
C LEU A 122 5.26 -10.41 -2.87
N MET A 123 4.87 -9.69 -1.82
CA MET A 123 3.72 -8.79 -1.89
C MET A 123 4.16 -7.38 -2.31
N TYR A 124 5.11 -6.79 -1.61
CA TYR A 124 5.47 -5.38 -1.72
C TYR A 124 6.15 -5.02 -3.05
N PHE A 125 7.21 -5.74 -3.45
CA PHE A 125 7.92 -5.38 -4.68
C PHE A 125 7.06 -5.62 -5.93
N PRO A 126 6.36 -6.76 -6.05
CA PRO A 126 5.45 -6.94 -7.18
C PRO A 126 4.29 -5.95 -7.18
N PHE A 127 3.72 -5.57 -6.01
CA PHE A 127 2.72 -4.52 -5.95
C PHE A 127 3.25 -3.17 -6.45
N LEU A 128 4.48 -2.79 -6.11
CA LEU A 128 5.11 -1.57 -6.65
C LEU A 128 5.35 -1.66 -8.15
N ILE A 129 5.75 -2.83 -8.66
CA ILE A 129 5.92 -3.06 -10.10
C ILE A 129 4.55 -2.93 -10.81
N LEU A 130 3.50 -3.55 -10.28
CA LEU A 130 2.14 -3.44 -10.82
C LEU A 130 1.63 -2.00 -10.80
N LEU A 131 1.88 -1.26 -9.72
CA LEU A 131 1.58 0.18 -9.66
C LEU A 131 2.34 0.95 -10.75
N ALA A 132 3.62 0.63 -10.97
CA ALA A 132 4.42 1.26 -12.01
C ALA A 132 3.90 0.90 -13.41
N VAL A 133 3.51 -0.35 -13.65
CA VAL A 133 2.87 -0.84 -14.89
C VAL A 133 1.61 -0.04 -15.18
N THR A 134 0.66 0.03 -14.24
CA THR A 134 -0.58 0.80 -14.40
C THR A 134 -0.31 2.30 -14.57
N THR A 135 0.65 2.87 -13.83
CA THR A 135 1.02 4.29 -13.98
C THR A 135 1.61 4.57 -15.36
N THR A 136 2.47 3.67 -15.84
CA THR A 136 3.12 3.79 -17.17
C THR A 136 2.08 3.69 -18.28
N LEU A 137 1.08 2.82 -18.13
CA LEU A 137 -0.05 2.75 -19.04
C LEU A 137 -0.80 4.08 -19.11
N GLU A 138 -1.14 4.65 -17.96
CA GLU A 138 -1.90 5.89 -17.87
C GLU A 138 -1.12 7.07 -18.46
N ILE A 139 0.20 7.12 -18.24
CA ILE A 139 1.08 8.09 -18.90
C ILE A 139 1.02 7.89 -20.41
N ASN A 140 1.26 6.67 -20.92
CA ASN A 140 1.20 6.39 -22.35
C ASN A 140 -0.16 6.72 -22.96
N HIS A 141 -1.26 6.50 -22.22
CA HIS A 141 -2.61 6.84 -22.65
C HIS A 141 -2.76 8.32 -22.97
N GLN A 142 -2.20 9.19 -22.13
CA GLN A 142 -2.34 10.64 -22.20
C GLN A 142 -1.34 11.32 -23.13
N LEU A 143 -0.27 10.64 -23.51
CA LEU A 143 0.73 11.19 -24.40
C LEU A 143 0.19 11.33 -25.83
N PRO A 144 0.55 12.42 -26.56
CA PRO A 144 0.35 12.51 -28.00
C PRO A 144 0.97 11.32 -28.72
N GLU A 145 0.37 10.92 -29.85
CA GLU A 145 0.78 9.78 -30.66
C GLU A 145 2.29 9.76 -30.95
N SER A 146 2.88 10.91 -31.29
CA SER A 146 4.30 11.06 -31.63
C SER A 146 5.29 10.68 -30.53
N ILE A 147 4.85 10.61 -29.28
CA ILE A 147 5.69 10.28 -28.12
C ILE A 147 5.12 9.13 -27.27
N LYS A 148 4.12 8.40 -27.78
CA LYS A 148 3.72 7.11 -27.18
C LYS A 148 4.86 6.11 -27.34
N PHE A 149 4.97 5.19 -26.39
CA PHE A 149 6.12 4.31 -26.26
C PHE A 149 5.77 2.86 -25.93
N LEU A 150 4.52 2.55 -25.52
CA LEU A 150 4.08 1.18 -25.24
C LEU A 150 3.61 0.47 -26.52
N HIS A 151 4.50 0.30 -27.48
CA HIS A 151 4.23 -0.44 -28.72
C HIS A 151 5.37 -1.42 -29.04
N GLY A 152 5.11 -2.40 -29.93
CA GLY A 152 6.09 -3.38 -30.37
C GLY A 152 6.67 -4.21 -29.23
N ASP A 153 8.00 -4.34 -29.20
CA ASP A 153 8.69 -5.13 -28.16
C ASP A 153 8.65 -4.48 -26.78
N VAL A 154 8.48 -3.15 -26.69
CA VAL A 154 8.29 -2.47 -25.41
C VAL A 154 6.99 -2.90 -24.77
N TYR A 155 5.91 -2.98 -25.56
CA TYR A 155 4.61 -3.49 -25.10
C TYR A 155 4.72 -4.96 -24.65
N ARG A 156 5.38 -5.80 -25.43
CA ARG A 156 5.59 -7.21 -25.09
C ARG A 156 6.33 -7.40 -23.76
N ALA A 157 7.44 -6.69 -23.57
CA ALA A 157 8.19 -6.71 -22.32
C ALA A 157 7.36 -6.16 -21.15
N TYR A 158 6.61 -5.08 -21.37
CA TYR A 158 5.69 -4.50 -20.40
C TYR A 158 4.64 -5.51 -19.92
N THR A 159 4.01 -6.23 -20.83
CA THR A 159 3.01 -7.27 -20.50
C THR A 159 3.65 -8.43 -19.72
N ALA A 160 4.81 -8.94 -20.14
CA ALA A 160 5.51 -9.99 -19.40
C ALA A 160 5.90 -9.55 -17.98
N VAL A 161 6.37 -8.31 -17.80
CA VAL A 161 6.70 -7.76 -16.47
C VAL A 161 5.45 -7.67 -15.60
N GLY A 162 4.33 -7.22 -16.16
CA GLY A 162 3.02 -7.19 -15.49
C GLY A 162 2.60 -8.56 -15.00
N ASP A 163 2.66 -9.58 -15.86
CA ASP A 163 2.26 -10.95 -15.55
C ASP A 163 3.14 -11.62 -14.48
N ILE A 164 4.46 -11.47 -14.61
CA ILE A 164 5.40 -12.02 -13.63
C ILE A 164 5.16 -11.36 -12.27
N ALA A 165 5.00 -10.03 -12.24
CA ALA A 165 4.70 -9.32 -11.00
C ALA A 165 3.34 -9.74 -10.42
N GLY A 166 2.30 -9.83 -11.24
CA GLY A 166 0.97 -10.31 -10.82
C GLY A 166 1.02 -11.70 -10.18
N THR A 167 1.81 -12.59 -10.77
CA THR A 167 2.00 -13.97 -10.28
C THR A 167 2.70 -13.97 -8.93
N LEU A 168 3.84 -13.27 -8.81
CA LEU A 168 4.58 -13.17 -7.56
C LEU A 168 3.74 -12.53 -6.45
N PHE A 169 2.96 -11.50 -6.80
CA PHE A 169 2.02 -10.85 -5.90
C PHE A 169 0.99 -11.83 -5.36
N LEU A 170 0.31 -12.59 -6.23
CA LEU A 170 -0.68 -13.59 -5.82
C LEU A 170 -0.07 -14.69 -4.94
N ILE A 171 1.13 -15.17 -5.27
CA ILE A 171 1.86 -16.14 -4.44
C ILE A 171 2.10 -15.54 -3.04
N GLY A 172 2.55 -14.29 -2.96
CA GLY A 172 2.76 -13.60 -1.70
C GLY A 172 1.48 -13.46 -0.86
N VAL A 173 0.37 -13.07 -1.49
CA VAL A 173 -0.94 -12.91 -0.84
C VAL A 173 -1.50 -14.25 -0.34
N VAL A 174 -1.47 -15.30 -1.17
CA VAL A 174 -1.90 -16.65 -0.79
C VAL A 174 -1.05 -17.18 0.36
N TRP A 175 0.27 -16.98 0.30
CA TRP A 175 1.15 -17.34 1.42
C TRP A 175 0.77 -16.56 2.68
N ALA A 176 0.49 -15.26 2.60
CA ALA A 176 0.04 -14.46 3.74
C ALA A 176 -1.30 -14.95 4.35
N LEU A 177 -2.26 -15.36 3.51
CA LEU A 177 -3.52 -15.97 3.94
C LEU A 177 -3.27 -17.28 4.68
N ILE A 178 -2.49 -18.20 4.10
CA ILE A 178 -2.14 -19.48 4.74
C ILE A 178 -1.40 -19.25 6.06
N ARG A 179 -0.46 -18.30 6.09
CA ARG A 179 0.34 -17.97 7.26
C ARG A 179 -0.51 -17.38 8.40
N ARG A 180 -1.57 -16.64 8.08
CA ARG A 180 -2.40 -15.93 9.06
C ARG A 180 -3.66 -16.70 9.48
N TYR A 181 -4.27 -17.46 8.59
CA TYR A 181 -5.56 -18.12 8.78
C TYR A 181 -5.54 -19.63 8.54
N GLY A 182 -4.48 -20.15 7.92
CA GLY A 182 -4.32 -21.57 7.66
C GLY A 182 -4.02 -22.43 8.91
N PRO A 183 -3.65 -23.69 8.70
CA PRO A 183 -3.36 -24.66 9.76
C PRO A 183 -2.33 -24.17 10.78
N LYS A 184 -2.44 -24.64 12.04
CA LYS A 184 -1.56 -24.23 13.16
C LYS A 184 -0.06 -24.33 12.84
N ARG A 185 0.35 -25.32 12.03
CA ARG A 185 1.76 -25.49 11.61
C ARG A 185 2.34 -24.30 10.84
N PHE A 186 1.52 -23.57 10.09
CA PHE A 186 1.96 -22.41 9.31
C PHE A 186 1.69 -21.07 10.02
N ARG A 187 0.97 -21.11 11.14
CA ARG A 187 0.44 -19.95 11.86
C ARG A 187 1.07 -19.81 13.25
N PRO A 188 2.13 -18.99 13.40
CA PRO A 188 2.80 -18.76 14.68
C PRO A 188 1.84 -18.24 15.73
N TYR A 189 2.08 -18.66 16.97
CA TYR A 189 1.29 -18.26 18.13
C TYR A 189 1.12 -16.75 18.21
N ARG A 190 2.21 -15.97 18.11
CA ARG A 190 2.21 -14.51 18.20
C ARG A 190 1.30 -13.81 17.17
N ILE A 191 1.07 -14.41 16.01
CA ILE A 191 0.15 -13.89 14.98
C ILE A 191 -1.27 -14.35 15.30
N ARG A 192 -1.45 -15.63 15.62
CA ARG A 192 -2.75 -16.26 15.90
C ARG A 192 -3.58 -15.51 16.93
N ILE A 193 -2.95 -15.11 18.04
CA ILE A 193 -3.65 -14.47 19.16
C ILE A 193 -4.02 -12.99 18.92
N LYS A 194 -3.59 -12.40 17.80
CA LYS A 194 -3.84 -10.98 17.46
C LYS A 194 -4.37 -10.79 16.05
N SER A 195 -4.92 -11.84 15.42
CA SER A 195 -5.59 -11.68 14.14
C SER A 195 -6.94 -10.98 14.33
N LYS A 196 -7.11 -9.79 13.74
CA LYS A 196 -8.40 -9.06 13.67
C LYS A 196 -9.13 -9.37 12.34
N PRO A 197 -10.47 -9.21 12.26
CA PRO A 197 -11.24 -9.34 11.01
C PRO A 197 -10.73 -8.43 9.89
N GLU A 198 -10.29 -7.23 10.25
CA GLU A 198 -9.67 -6.25 9.34
C GLU A 198 -8.50 -6.85 8.53
N HIS A 199 -7.68 -7.73 9.12
CA HIS A 199 -6.57 -8.35 8.39
C HIS A 199 -7.05 -9.35 7.34
N ALA A 200 -8.22 -9.97 7.55
CA ALA A 200 -8.83 -10.85 6.56
C ALA A 200 -9.36 -10.01 5.41
N VAL A 201 -10.08 -8.92 5.71
CA VAL A 201 -10.59 -7.98 4.71
C VAL A 201 -9.46 -7.44 3.83
N VAL A 202 -8.35 -7.00 4.42
CA VAL A 202 -7.19 -6.51 3.67
C VAL A 202 -6.55 -7.59 2.80
N LEU A 203 -6.37 -8.82 3.29
CA LEU A 203 -5.80 -9.88 2.47
C LEU A 203 -6.74 -10.35 1.36
N LEU A 204 -8.05 -10.33 1.62
CA LEU A 204 -9.07 -10.62 0.61
C LEU A 204 -9.12 -9.52 -0.45
N ILE A 205 -8.97 -8.24 -0.09
CA ILE A 205 -8.93 -7.17 -1.09
C ILE A 205 -7.68 -7.30 -1.99
N PHE A 206 -6.53 -7.66 -1.42
CA PHE A 206 -5.33 -7.93 -2.21
C PHE A 206 -5.48 -9.16 -3.11
N LEU A 207 -6.13 -10.21 -2.61
CA LEU A 207 -6.44 -11.37 -3.43
C LEU A 207 -7.38 -10.98 -4.58
N SER A 208 -8.44 -10.21 -4.29
CA SER A 208 -9.37 -9.70 -5.29
C SER A 208 -8.67 -8.86 -6.34
N ILE A 209 -7.80 -7.90 -5.96
CA ILE A 209 -7.02 -7.09 -6.91
C ILE A 209 -6.21 -7.98 -7.85
N GLY A 210 -5.48 -8.97 -7.33
CA GLY A 210 -4.66 -9.86 -8.17
C GLY A 210 -5.50 -10.75 -9.08
N VAL A 211 -6.55 -11.39 -8.57
CA VAL A 211 -7.42 -12.30 -9.34
C VAL A 211 -8.19 -11.54 -10.41
N THR A 212 -8.77 -10.39 -10.04
CA THR A 212 -9.53 -9.57 -10.99
C THR A 212 -8.64 -8.91 -12.04
N GLY A 213 -7.36 -8.63 -11.73
CA GLY A 213 -6.39 -8.14 -12.69
C GLY A 213 -6.15 -9.15 -13.81
N PHE A 214 -5.82 -10.40 -13.45
CA PHE A 214 -5.69 -11.48 -14.44
C PHE A 214 -6.99 -11.81 -15.16
N GLY A 215 -8.13 -11.72 -14.47
CA GLY A 215 -9.44 -11.86 -15.11
C GLY A 215 -9.68 -10.79 -16.16
N ALA A 216 -9.45 -9.52 -15.83
CA ALA A 216 -9.62 -8.41 -16.77
C ALA A 216 -8.68 -8.55 -17.97
N GLU A 217 -7.43 -8.94 -17.75
CA GLU A 217 -6.46 -9.19 -18.81
C GLU A 217 -6.84 -10.37 -19.70
N ALA A 218 -7.23 -11.51 -19.14
CA ALA A 218 -7.61 -12.70 -19.90
C ALA A 218 -8.80 -12.42 -20.82
N PHE A 219 -9.85 -11.77 -20.29
CA PHE A 219 -11.01 -11.40 -21.10
C PHE A 219 -10.72 -10.27 -22.09
N ARG A 220 -9.76 -9.37 -21.80
CA ARG A 220 -9.28 -8.38 -22.78
C ARG A 220 -8.56 -9.06 -23.94
N ILE A 221 -7.66 -10.00 -23.66
CA ILE A 221 -6.96 -10.76 -24.70
C ILE A 221 -7.95 -11.59 -25.53
N ALA A 222 -9.00 -12.13 -24.89
CA ALA A 222 -10.04 -12.87 -25.58
C ALA A 222 -10.89 -12.00 -26.55
N LEU A 223 -10.95 -10.68 -26.35
CA LEU A 223 -11.60 -9.74 -27.28
C LEU A 223 -10.79 -9.53 -28.57
N VAL A 224 -9.46 -9.64 -28.48
CA VAL A 224 -8.58 -9.53 -29.65
C VAL A 224 -8.80 -10.74 -30.56
N GLU A 225 -8.87 -10.53 -31.87
CA GLU A 225 -8.99 -11.64 -32.83
C GLU A 225 -7.80 -12.60 -32.71
N SER A 226 -8.05 -13.90 -32.72
CA SER A 226 -7.01 -14.93 -32.49
C SER A 226 -5.80 -14.81 -33.42
N SER A 227 -6.02 -14.37 -34.67
CA SER A 227 -5.00 -14.09 -35.68
C SER A 227 -4.06 -12.93 -35.31
N ALA A 228 -4.51 -11.99 -34.47
CA ALA A 228 -3.79 -10.80 -34.04
C ALA A 228 -3.12 -10.93 -32.65
N ARG A 229 -3.32 -12.05 -31.92
CA ARG A 229 -2.81 -12.24 -30.54
C ARG A 229 -1.32 -12.58 -30.42
N SER A 230 -0.53 -12.45 -31.48
CA SER A 230 0.89 -12.84 -31.47
C SER A 230 1.70 -12.11 -30.38
N ALA A 231 1.41 -10.82 -30.15
CA ALA A 231 2.04 -10.03 -29.09
C ALA A 231 1.58 -10.40 -27.68
N GLU A 232 0.36 -10.91 -27.54
CA GLU A 232 -0.24 -11.27 -26.25
C GLU A 232 0.39 -12.54 -25.66
N THR A 233 1.14 -13.31 -26.44
CA THR A 233 1.88 -14.50 -25.97
C THR A 233 2.90 -14.21 -24.86
N TRP A 234 3.30 -12.95 -24.68
CA TRP A 234 4.15 -12.50 -23.58
C TRP A 234 3.40 -12.35 -22.25
N SER A 235 2.06 -12.35 -22.27
CA SER A 235 1.21 -12.52 -21.09
C SER A 235 1.23 -14.00 -20.67
N ILE A 236 2.25 -14.38 -19.90
CA ILE A 236 2.55 -15.79 -19.54
C ILE A 236 1.37 -16.47 -18.83
N ILE A 237 0.56 -15.72 -18.09
CA ILE A 237 -0.63 -16.18 -17.37
C ILE A 237 -1.90 -15.71 -18.08
N GLY A 238 -1.99 -14.45 -18.50
CA GLY A 238 -3.20 -13.93 -19.14
C GLY A 238 -3.53 -14.62 -20.46
N TYR A 239 -2.54 -14.95 -21.29
CA TYR A 239 -2.77 -15.61 -22.58
C TYR A 239 -3.27 -17.07 -22.45
N PRO A 240 -2.68 -17.94 -21.60
CA PRO A 240 -3.28 -19.24 -21.32
C PRO A 240 -4.70 -19.15 -20.74
N LEU A 241 -4.97 -18.17 -19.87
CA LEU A 241 -6.33 -17.94 -19.35
C LEU A 241 -7.30 -17.52 -20.46
N ALA A 242 -6.88 -16.68 -21.41
CA ALA A 242 -7.68 -16.32 -22.58
C ALA A 242 -8.02 -17.54 -23.45
N LYS A 243 -7.08 -18.49 -23.62
CA LYS A 243 -7.37 -19.76 -24.33
C LYS A 243 -8.43 -20.62 -23.62
N ILE A 244 -8.48 -20.57 -22.28
CA ILE A 244 -9.53 -21.24 -21.51
C ILE A 244 -10.88 -20.55 -21.77
N VAL A 245 -10.90 -19.22 -21.86
CA VAL A 245 -12.09 -18.45 -22.25
C VAL A 245 -12.58 -18.89 -23.63
N ASP A 246 -11.69 -18.97 -24.63
CA ASP A 246 -12.04 -19.41 -25.99
C ASP A 246 -12.57 -20.86 -26.03
N SER A 247 -12.15 -21.72 -25.10
CA SER A 247 -12.59 -23.13 -25.05
C SER A 247 -14.02 -23.32 -24.52
N SER A 248 -14.68 -22.23 -24.09
CA SER A 248 -16.04 -22.24 -23.57
C SER A 248 -16.95 -21.33 -24.39
N ASP A 249 -17.93 -21.92 -25.08
CA ASP A 249 -18.93 -21.17 -25.85
C ASP A 249 -19.66 -20.14 -24.98
N SER A 250 -19.98 -20.49 -23.73
CA SER A 250 -20.66 -19.59 -22.80
C SER A 250 -19.84 -18.34 -22.48
N LEU A 251 -18.53 -18.51 -22.23
CA LEU A 251 -17.64 -17.39 -21.92
C LEU A 251 -17.35 -16.55 -23.16
N THR A 252 -17.16 -17.19 -24.32
CA THR A 252 -16.89 -16.53 -25.60
C THR A 252 -18.09 -15.69 -26.05
N ASN A 253 -19.31 -16.25 -26.00
CA ASN A 253 -20.53 -15.54 -26.40
C ASN A 253 -20.82 -14.31 -25.52
N ASN A 254 -20.27 -14.27 -24.30
CA ASN A 254 -20.46 -13.17 -23.34
C ASN A 254 -19.16 -12.44 -23.01
N VAL A 255 -18.12 -12.56 -23.84
CA VAL A 255 -16.76 -12.08 -23.55
C VAL A 255 -16.73 -10.59 -23.22
N HIS A 256 -17.56 -9.79 -23.89
CA HIS A 256 -17.68 -8.36 -23.64
C HIS A 256 -18.18 -8.04 -22.22
N GLY A 257 -19.23 -8.74 -21.78
CA GLY A 257 -19.82 -8.57 -20.46
C GLY A 257 -18.87 -9.04 -19.35
N TRP A 258 -18.18 -10.16 -19.57
CA TRP A 258 -17.18 -10.66 -18.64
C TRP A 258 -15.97 -9.74 -18.53
N HIS A 259 -15.46 -9.21 -19.64
CA HIS A 259 -14.38 -8.22 -19.61
C HIS A 259 -14.76 -7.01 -18.75
N GLN A 260 -15.96 -6.44 -18.98
CA GLN A 260 -16.46 -5.33 -18.19
C GLN A 260 -16.61 -5.69 -16.71
N PHE A 261 -17.17 -6.87 -16.40
CA PHE A 261 -17.31 -7.34 -15.02
C PHE A 261 -15.96 -7.41 -14.30
N TRP A 262 -14.97 -8.08 -14.90
CA TRP A 262 -13.65 -8.23 -14.30
C TRP A 262 -12.92 -6.90 -14.16
N TRP A 263 -13.03 -6.02 -15.15
CA TRP A 263 -12.46 -4.68 -15.09
C TRP A 263 -13.09 -3.84 -13.96
N ILE A 264 -14.42 -3.83 -13.85
CA ILE A 264 -15.15 -3.12 -12.79
C ILE A 264 -14.78 -3.71 -11.42
N ALA A 265 -14.74 -5.04 -11.29
CA ALA A 265 -14.36 -5.70 -10.06
C ALA A 265 -12.92 -5.34 -9.63
N HIS A 266 -12.00 -5.23 -10.58
CA HIS A 266 -10.64 -4.77 -10.33
C HIS A 266 -10.59 -3.34 -9.81
N VAL A 267 -11.29 -2.42 -10.48
CA VAL A 267 -11.37 -1.01 -10.10
C VAL A 267 -12.01 -0.82 -8.72
N ILE A 268 -13.11 -1.53 -8.44
CA ILE A 268 -13.76 -1.51 -7.12
C ILE A 268 -12.82 -2.05 -6.04
N SER A 269 -12.09 -3.13 -6.32
CA SER A 269 -11.12 -3.69 -5.39
C SER A 269 -9.98 -2.70 -5.09
N PHE A 270 -9.52 -1.97 -6.10
CA PHE A 270 -8.52 -0.91 -5.94
C PHE A 270 -9.05 0.29 -5.14
N ILE A 271 -10.28 0.74 -5.41
CA ILE A 271 -10.95 1.80 -4.63
C ILE A 271 -11.08 1.38 -3.16
N ALA A 272 -11.50 0.15 -2.90
CA ALA A 272 -11.60 -0.40 -1.55
C ALA A 272 -10.22 -0.43 -0.86
N PHE A 273 -9.15 -0.81 -1.57
CA PHE A 273 -7.80 -0.71 -1.05
C PHE A 273 -7.43 0.73 -0.65
N LEU A 274 -7.67 1.72 -1.52
CA LEU A 274 -7.38 3.13 -1.23
C LEU A 274 -8.17 3.64 -0.03
N ALA A 275 -9.44 3.26 0.11
CA ALA A 275 -10.28 3.64 1.24
C ALA A 275 -9.84 2.99 2.56
N LEU A 276 -9.35 1.74 2.51
CA LEU A 276 -8.85 1.01 3.69
C LEU A 276 -7.43 1.44 4.10
N LEU A 277 -6.60 1.89 3.16
CA LEU A 277 -5.21 2.29 3.38
C LEU A 277 -5.01 3.24 4.58
N PRO A 278 -5.77 4.34 4.75
CA PRO A 278 -5.56 5.28 5.85
C PRO A 278 -6.21 4.86 7.17
N ILE A 279 -7.07 3.83 7.21
CA ILE A 279 -7.77 3.43 8.44
C ILE A 279 -7.31 2.09 9.01
N THR A 280 -6.74 1.24 8.17
CA THR A 280 -6.28 -0.09 8.55
C THR A 280 -4.78 -0.15 8.86
N MET A 281 -4.30 -1.33 9.24
CA MET A 281 -2.88 -1.63 9.37
C MET A 281 -2.06 -1.34 8.09
N LEU A 282 -2.69 -1.19 6.91
CA LEU A 282 -2.00 -0.84 5.66
C LEU A 282 -1.20 0.47 5.73
N ARG A 283 -1.59 1.40 6.62
CA ARG A 283 -0.82 2.63 6.90
C ARG A 283 0.66 2.38 7.19
N HIS A 284 1.01 1.19 7.69
CA HIS A 284 2.40 0.83 7.99
C HIS A 284 3.34 0.91 6.80
N MET A 285 2.82 0.86 5.56
CA MET A 285 3.57 1.11 4.34
C MET A 285 4.23 2.50 4.34
N PHE A 286 3.59 3.50 4.96
CA PHE A 286 4.12 4.85 5.13
C PHE A 286 4.75 5.05 6.51
N THR A 287 4.06 4.61 7.56
CA THR A 287 4.51 4.89 8.93
C THR A 287 5.77 4.12 9.29
N SER A 288 5.99 2.90 8.80
CA SER A 288 7.20 2.12 9.14
C SER A 288 8.50 2.71 8.55
N PRO A 289 8.58 3.03 7.23
CA PRO A 289 9.77 3.69 6.70
C PRO A 289 10.00 5.07 7.31
N LEU A 290 8.93 5.84 7.57
CA LEU A 290 9.01 7.12 8.26
C LEU A 290 9.53 6.96 9.69
N ASN A 291 9.09 5.92 10.40
CA ASN A 291 9.57 5.57 11.74
C ASN A 291 11.08 5.33 11.76
N MET A 292 11.56 4.56 10.78
CA MET A 292 12.97 4.24 10.63
C MET A 292 13.78 5.48 10.24
N TYR A 293 13.26 6.35 9.36
CA TYR A 293 13.89 7.62 9.03
C TYR A 293 14.11 8.51 10.26
N LEU A 294 13.16 8.49 11.21
CA LEU A 294 13.16 9.32 12.42
C LEU A 294 13.67 8.56 13.68
N LYS A 295 14.41 7.47 13.49
CA LYS A 295 14.83 6.54 14.56
C LYS A 295 15.93 7.07 15.48
N ASP A 296 16.74 8.02 15.01
CA ASP A 296 17.75 8.69 15.82
C ASP A 296 17.14 9.21 17.11
N ARG A 297 17.92 9.38 18.17
CA ARG A 297 17.42 9.70 19.52
C ARG A 297 18.51 10.43 20.28
N GLU A 298 18.09 11.44 21.05
CA GLU A 298 19.01 12.22 21.88
C GLU A 298 19.70 11.35 22.95
N ARG A 299 19.02 10.30 23.42
CA ARG A 299 19.49 9.43 24.49
C ARG A 299 19.69 8.00 23.98
N PRO A 300 20.69 7.26 24.51
CA PRO A 300 20.86 5.86 24.20
C PRO A 300 19.58 5.05 24.41
N LYS A 301 19.38 4.00 23.61
CA LYS A 301 18.21 3.12 23.76
C LYS A 301 18.23 2.48 25.15
N GLY A 302 17.13 2.65 25.90
CA GLY A 302 16.99 2.13 27.26
C GLY A 302 17.35 3.13 28.36
N ALA A 303 17.94 4.29 28.02
CA ALA A 303 18.18 5.35 28.99
C ALA A 303 16.85 6.00 29.40
N MET A 304 16.53 5.95 30.71
CA MET A 304 15.37 6.63 31.27
C MET A 304 15.57 8.15 31.30
N LYS A 305 14.46 8.91 31.38
CA LYS A 305 14.58 10.34 31.71
C LYS A 305 15.05 10.46 33.16
N PRO A 306 15.93 11.43 33.49
CA PRO A 306 16.23 11.72 34.89
C PRO A 306 14.93 11.98 35.63
N LEU A 307 14.70 11.23 36.71
CA LEU A 307 13.60 11.53 37.61
C LEU A 307 14.02 12.70 38.48
N PRO A 308 13.14 13.67 38.74
CA PRO A 308 13.40 14.69 39.73
C PRO A 308 13.56 14.04 41.11
N ASN A 309 14.20 14.77 42.04
CA ASN A 309 14.39 14.28 43.40
C ASN A 309 13.02 13.99 44.03
N LEU A 310 12.73 12.70 44.29
CA LEU A 310 11.43 12.25 44.77
C LEU A 310 11.08 12.80 46.17
N MET A 311 12.08 13.26 46.94
CA MET A 311 11.87 13.87 48.25
C MET A 311 11.56 15.37 48.18
N GLU A 312 11.80 16.01 47.04
CA GLU A 312 11.64 17.47 46.84
C GLU A 312 10.62 17.80 45.75
N THR A 313 10.14 16.80 45.01
CA THR A 313 9.27 17.00 43.86
C THR A 313 7.80 17.07 44.29
N GLU A 314 7.11 18.14 43.91
CA GLU A 314 5.65 18.28 44.06
C GLU A 314 4.87 17.63 42.90
N LEU A 315 5.50 16.70 42.15
CA LEU A 315 4.85 16.07 41.01
C LEU A 315 3.89 14.98 41.50
N GLU A 316 2.61 15.15 41.18
CA GLU A 316 1.56 14.19 41.52
C GLU A 316 1.56 12.95 40.60
N THR A 317 2.13 13.06 39.40
CA THR A 317 2.16 11.99 38.39
C THR A 317 3.59 11.75 37.88
N PHE A 318 3.95 10.47 37.76
CA PHE A 318 5.24 10.03 37.22
C PHE A 318 5.03 9.22 35.95
N GLY A 319 5.83 9.50 34.92
CA GLY A 319 5.71 8.85 33.61
C GLY A 319 4.64 9.51 32.75
N ALA A 320 3.93 8.72 31.94
CA ALA A 320 2.84 9.20 31.10
C ALA A 320 1.52 8.69 31.67
N SER A 321 0.62 9.60 32.05
CA SER A 321 -0.73 9.32 32.51
C SER A 321 -1.78 9.61 31.43
N VAL A 322 -1.53 10.60 30.57
CA VAL A 322 -2.38 10.96 29.42
C VAL A 322 -1.61 10.89 28.11
N ILE A 323 -2.33 10.92 26.98
CA ILE A 323 -1.71 10.73 25.65
C ILE A 323 -0.82 11.92 25.26
N GLU A 324 -1.15 13.11 25.76
CA GLU A 324 -0.37 14.35 25.57
C GLU A 324 1.01 14.30 26.25
N ASP A 325 1.22 13.42 27.25
CA ASP A 325 2.52 13.25 27.91
C ASP A 325 3.56 12.59 26.99
N PHE A 326 3.10 11.87 25.97
CA PHE A 326 3.97 11.31 24.94
C PHE A 326 4.46 12.40 24.00
N THR A 327 5.66 12.23 23.46
CA THR A 327 6.13 13.07 22.35
C THR A 327 5.37 12.75 21.06
N TRP A 328 5.29 13.70 20.13
CA TRP A 328 4.69 13.44 18.81
C TRP A 328 5.32 12.22 18.11
N LYS A 329 6.62 11.98 18.32
CA LYS A 329 7.34 10.85 17.75
C LYS A 329 6.93 9.53 18.40
N GLN A 330 6.68 9.51 19.71
CA GLN A 330 6.14 8.32 20.38
C GLN A 330 4.71 8.02 19.92
N LEU A 331 3.90 9.03 19.63
CA LEU A 331 2.58 8.85 19.03
C LEU A 331 2.67 8.30 17.60
N LEU A 332 3.62 8.75 16.80
CA LEU A 332 3.91 8.11 15.50
C LEU A 332 4.40 6.66 15.66
N ASP A 333 5.14 6.33 16.72
CA ASP A 333 5.62 4.97 17.00
C ASP A 333 4.46 3.99 17.22
N THR A 334 3.35 4.43 17.83
CA THR A 334 2.18 3.57 18.03
C THR A 334 1.52 3.21 16.69
N ASP A 335 1.41 4.19 15.79
CA ASP A 335 0.92 4.00 14.41
C ASP A 335 1.88 3.23 13.49
N SER A 336 3.11 3.03 13.92
CA SER A 336 4.13 2.23 13.19
C SER A 336 4.12 0.76 13.60
N CYS A 337 3.32 0.39 14.61
CA CYS A 337 3.23 -0.99 15.08
C CYS A 337 2.50 -1.89 14.08
N THR A 338 3.19 -2.87 13.54
CA THR A 338 2.63 -3.86 12.58
C THR A 338 2.04 -5.11 13.25
N MET A 339 1.85 -5.09 14.57
CA MET A 339 1.36 -6.24 15.36
C MET A 339 2.18 -7.53 15.19
N CYS A 340 3.46 -7.42 14.80
CA CYS A 340 4.30 -8.58 14.51
C CYS A 340 4.58 -9.47 15.74
N GLY A 341 4.52 -8.93 16.96
CA GLY A 341 4.71 -9.69 18.20
C GLY A 341 6.16 -10.12 18.49
N ARG A 342 7.15 -9.57 17.77
CA ARG A 342 8.57 -9.82 18.08
C ARG A 342 8.98 -9.22 19.43
N CYS A 343 8.40 -8.09 19.82
CA CYS A 343 8.63 -7.49 21.14
C CYS A 343 8.09 -8.37 22.27
N THR A 344 6.90 -8.97 22.09
CA THR A 344 6.32 -9.93 23.03
C THR A 344 7.20 -11.19 23.17
N SER A 345 7.67 -11.75 22.04
CA SER A 345 8.42 -13.02 22.06
C SER A 345 9.79 -12.94 22.72
N VAL A 346 10.37 -11.74 22.84
CA VAL A 346 11.69 -11.53 23.47
C VAL A 346 11.59 -10.84 24.83
N CYS A 347 10.38 -10.60 25.34
CA CYS A 347 10.18 -9.92 26.62
C CYS A 347 10.41 -10.91 27.78
N PRO A 348 11.40 -10.67 28.67
CA PRO A 348 11.66 -11.56 29.80
C PRO A 348 10.47 -11.67 30.76
N ALA A 349 9.79 -10.55 31.04
CA ALA A 349 8.63 -10.55 31.94
C ALA A 349 7.48 -11.40 31.37
N HIS A 350 7.16 -11.22 30.09
CA HIS A 350 6.15 -12.03 29.40
C HIS A 350 6.52 -13.52 29.39
N ALA A 351 7.80 -13.83 29.14
CA ALA A 351 8.31 -15.21 29.12
C ALA A 351 8.16 -15.91 30.48
N THR A 352 8.23 -15.17 31.59
CA THR A 352 7.95 -15.70 32.95
C THR A 352 6.47 -15.71 33.35
N GLY A 353 5.55 -15.48 32.41
CA GLY A 353 4.10 -15.48 32.68
C GLY A 353 3.57 -14.23 33.39
N LYS A 354 4.38 -13.16 33.52
CA LYS A 354 3.92 -11.89 34.08
C LYS A 354 2.98 -11.17 33.08
N PRO A 355 2.05 -10.32 33.56
CA PRO A 355 1.06 -9.67 32.70
C PRO A 355 1.62 -8.66 31.68
N LEU A 356 2.91 -8.32 31.75
CA LEU A 356 3.54 -7.36 30.85
C LEU A 356 3.68 -7.93 29.43
N ASP A 357 2.96 -7.39 28.45
CA ASP A 357 3.19 -7.57 27.02
C ASP A 357 3.51 -6.20 26.37
N PRO A 358 4.76 -5.95 25.94
CA PRO A 358 5.14 -4.70 25.31
C PRO A 358 4.32 -4.36 24.07
N ARG A 359 3.81 -5.36 23.33
CA ARG A 359 2.94 -5.11 22.18
C ARG A 359 1.60 -4.52 22.62
N GLU A 360 1.02 -5.05 23.70
CA GLU A 360 -0.29 -4.58 24.18
C GLU A 360 -0.25 -3.14 24.67
N ILE A 361 0.87 -2.73 25.28
CA ILE A 361 1.07 -1.32 25.65
C ILE A 361 0.96 -0.45 24.40
N ILE A 362 1.72 -0.76 23.34
CA ILE A 362 1.74 0.03 22.11
C ILE A 362 0.37 0.06 21.43
N LEU A 363 -0.33 -1.08 21.38
CA LEU A 363 -1.64 -1.17 20.74
C LEU A 363 -2.70 -0.36 21.50
N LYS A 364 -2.76 -0.50 22.83
CA LYS A 364 -3.72 0.24 23.66
C LYS A 364 -3.46 1.74 23.63
N THR A 365 -2.19 2.17 23.66
CA THR A 365 -1.84 3.60 23.51
C THR A 365 -2.20 4.13 22.11
N GLY A 366 -2.11 3.30 21.07
CA GLY A 366 -2.42 3.70 19.69
C GLY A 366 -3.91 3.77 19.33
N GLU A 367 -4.78 3.23 20.17
CA GLU A 367 -6.25 3.26 20.02
C GLU A 367 -6.88 4.61 20.45
N VAL A 368 -6.08 5.52 21.03
CA VAL A 368 -6.50 6.84 21.56
C VAL A 368 -6.57 7.94 20.48
#